data_AF-A0AAD7MC37-F1
#
_entry.id   AF-A0AAD7MC37-F1
#
_cell.length_a   1.000
_cell.length_b   1.000
_cell.length_c   1.000
_cell.angle_alpha   90.00
_cell.angle_beta   90.00
_cell.angle_gamma   90.00
#
_symmetry.space_group_name_H-M   'P 1'
#
loop_
_entity.id
_entity.type
_entity.pdbx_description
1 polymer ?
#
loop_
_entity_poly.entity_id
_entity_poly.type
_entity_poly.pdbx_seq_one_letter_code
_entity_poly.pdbx_strand_id
1 'polypeptide(L)'
;MPNSCRPAPPHREPQGRRKRGGTYHGESVYDVPGSLWSWIVMAQVKEGTENKGAIESLVRVVRKTLLSVEPPLPIPPNSKQRVNNGWAMIDAGSFAVHVLSKQAKDRYFSPDRYGRW
;
A
#
# COMPACT_ATOMS: atom_id res chain seq x y z
N MET A 1 -27.60 -14.54 -51.16
CA MET A 1 -27.25 -14.94 -49.77
C MET A 1 -27.66 -13.78 -48.85
N PRO A 2 -28.59 -13.97 -47.89
CA PRO A 2 -29.10 -12.86 -47.09
C PRO A 2 -28.21 -12.54 -45.87
N ASN A 3 -28.18 -11.25 -45.58
CA ASN A 3 -27.59 -10.45 -44.49
C ASN A 3 -27.37 -11.11 -43.11
N SER A 4 -26.19 -10.89 -42.52
CA SER A 4 -25.97 -11.01 -41.07
C SER A 4 -25.66 -9.63 -40.45
N CYS A 5 -26.70 -8.85 -40.17
CA CYS A 5 -26.57 -7.65 -39.34
C CYS A 5 -26.39 -8.07 -37.88
N ARG A 6 -25.19 -7.86 -37.33
CA ARG A 6 -24.94 -7.97 -35.89
C ARG A 6 -25.47 -6.71 -35.21
N PRO A 7 -26.26 -6.78 -34.12
CA PRO A 7 -26.77 -5.58 -33.47
C PRO A 7 -25.62 -4.79 -32.83
N ALA A 8 -25.65 -3.47 -32.98
CA ALA A 8 -24.70 -2.56 -32.34
C ALA A 8 -24.79 -2.68 -30.81
N PRO A 9 -23.66 -2.60 -30.08
CA PRO A 9 -23.68 -2.64 -28.63
C PRO A 9 -24.47 -1.44 -28.08
N PRO A 10 -25.24 -1.63 -26.99
CA PRO A 10 -26.04 -0.55 -26.42
C PRO A 10 -25.13 0.60 -25.95
N HIS A 11 -25.55 1.83 -26.24
CA HIS A 11 -24.92 3.05 -25.76
C HIS A 11 -24.88 3.03 -24.23
N ARG A 12 -23.70 2.82 -23.64
CA ARG A 12 -23.49 3.01 -22.21
C ARG A 12 -23.11 4.46 -21.96
N GLU A 13 -23.83 5.11 -21.05
CA GLU A 13 -23.49 6.45 -20.58
C GLU A 13 -22.08 6.46 -19.96
N PRO A 14 -21.28 7.52 -20.16
CA PRO A 14 -19.94 7.61 -19.60
C PRO A 14 -20.02 7.59 -18.07
N GLN A 15 -19.52 6.50 -17.48
CA GLN A 15 -19.51 6.31 -16.04
C GLN A 15 -18.60 7.36 -15.39
N GLY A 16 -19.20 8.21 -14.56
CA GLY A 16 -18.60 9.45 -14.04
C GLY A 16 -17.14 9.32 -13.58
N ARG A 17 -16.32 10.27 -14.04
CA ARG A 17 -14.89 10.36 -13.74
C ARG A 17 -14.69 10.60 -12.24
N ARG A 18 -14.32 9.53 -11.51
CA ARG A 18 -14.03 9.56 -10.08
C ARG A 18 -12.88 10.55 -9.81
N LYS A 19 -13.16 11.67 -9.12
CA LYS A 19 -12.14 12.63 -8.65
C LYS A 19 -11.13 11.87 -7.78
N ARG A 20 -9.90 11.73 -8.28
CA ARG A 20 -8.77 11.20 -7.50
C ARG A 20 -8.35 12.30 -6.53
N GLY A 21 -8.77 12.17 -5.27
CA GLY A 21 -8.14 12.91 -4.18
C GLY A 21 -6.65 12.60 -4.15
N GLY A 22 -5.83 13.60 -3.78
CA GLY A 22 -4.37 13.50 -3.78
C GLY A 22 -3.87 12.22 -3.11
N THR A 23 -3.02 11.49 -3.83
CA THR A 23 -2.34 10.31 -3.31
C THR A 23 -1.17 10.82 -2.49
N TYR A 24 -1.25 10.72 -1.17
CA TYR A 24 -0.07 10.93 -0.33
C TYR A 24 0.89 9.75 -0.55
N HIS A 25 2.12 10.03 -0.97
CA HIS A 25 3.07 9.02 -1.44
C HIS A 25 3.83 8.30 -0.32
N GLY A 26 3.63 8.70 0.95
CA GLY A 26 4.34 8.15 2.11
C GLY A 26 5.49 9.02 2.59
N GLU A 27 5.96 8.76 3.81
CA GLU A 27 7.11 9.40 4.46
C GLU A 27 8.21 8.35 4.68
N SER A 28 9.49 8.70 4.46
CA SER A 28 10.64 7.86 4.81
C SER A 28 11.34 8.43 6.04
N VAL A 29 11.66 7.58 7.01
CA VAL A 29 12.42 7.95 8.20
C VAL A 29 13.78 7.27 8.15
N TYR A 30 14.85 8.06 8.25
CA TYR A 30 16.25 7.61 8.29
C TYR A 30 16.73 7.60 9.75
N ASP A 31 17.59 6.64 10.10
CA ASP A 31 18.18 6.46 11.44
C ASP A 31 17.18 6.38 12.60
N VAL A 32 16.52 5.23 12.73
CA VAL A 32 15.78 4.89 13.96
C VAL A 32 16.74 4.21 14.94
N PRO A 33 17.20 4.88 16.02
CA PRO A 33 18.17 4.30 16.96
C PRO A 33 17.61 3.01 17.57
N GLY A 34 18.37 1.91 17.46
CA GLY A 34 17.97 0.58 17.93
C GLY A 34 17.09 -0.23 16.95
N SER A 35 16.87 0.26 15.72
CA SER A 35 16.16 -0.47 14.68
C SER A 35 17.04 -1.56 14.06
N LEU A 36 16.44 -2.73 13.79
CA LEU A 36 17.06 -3.80 12.99
C LEU A 36 17.28 -3.36 11.53
N TRP A 37 16.53 -2.37 11.06
CA TRP A 37 16.53 -1.89 9.68
C TRP A 37 17.26 -0.56 9.54
N SER A 38 18.03 -0.42 8.45
CA SER A 38 18.78 0.80 8.11
C SER A 38 17.89 2.00 7.80
N TRP A 39 16.69 1.76 7.26
CA TRP A 39 15.67 2.79 7.04
C TRP A 39 14.27 2.18 6.97
N ILE A 40 13.26 3.01 7.16
CA ILE A 40 11.86 2.58 7.15
C ILE A 40 11.04 3.50 6.25
N VAL A 41 10.17 2.91 5.42
CA VAL A 41 9.17 3.65 4.64
C VAL A 41 7.79 3.46 5.25
N MET A 42 7.10 4.57 5.50
CA MET A 42 5.73 4.61 5.98
C MET A 42 4.79 5.00 4.84
N ALA A 43 4.02 4.03 4.35
CA ALA A 43 3.00 4.21 3.34
C ALA A 43 1.62 4.29 4.01
N GLN A 44 0.99 5.45 3.95
CA GLN A 44 -0.35 5.65 4.49
C GLN A 44 -1.42 5.39 3.43
N VAL A 45 -2.36 4.49 3.71
CA VAL A 45 -3.53 4.29 2.84
C VAL A 45 -4.53 5.43 3.02
N LYS A 46 -5.34 5.66 2.00
CA LYS A 46 -6.41 6.65 2.06
C LYS A 46 -7.40 6.30 3.17
N GLU A 47 -7.72 7.28 4.01
CA GLU A 47 -8.73 7.15 5.06
C GLU A 47 -10.07 6.64 4.52
N GLY A 48 -10.67 5.69 5.22
CA GLY A 48 -11.91 5.03 4.84
C GLY A 48 -11.76 3.93 3.76
N THR A 49 -10.53 3.60 3.36
CA THR A 49 -10.24 2.48 2.45
C THR A 49 -9.56 1.29 3.13
N GLU A 50 -9.11 1.44 4.38
CA GLU A 50 -8.50 0.35 5.16
C GLU A 50 -9.38 -0.91 5.23
N ASN A 51 -10.68 -0.77 5.58
CA ASN A 51 -11.61 -1.91 5.66
C ASN A 51 -12.05 -2.46 4.29
N LYS A 52 -11.59 -1.86 3.18
CA LYS A 52 -11.96 -2.23 1.81
C LYS A 52 -10.83 -2.97 1.08
N GLY A 53 -9.85 -3.48 1.81
CA GLY A 53 -8.74 -4.23 1.24
C GLY A 53 -7.60 -3.36 0.70
N ALA A 54 -7.56 -2.06 0.99
CA ALA A 54 -6.54 -1.17 0.44
C ALA A 54 -5.14 -1.50 0.96
N ILE A 55 -5.04 -1.94 2.22
CA ILE A 55 -3.76 -2.33 2.82
C ILE A 55 -3.24 -3.60 2.14
N GLU A 56 -4.08 -4.62 2.01
CA GLU A 56 -3.75 -5.89 1.36
C GLU A 56 -3.36 -5.67 -0.11
N SER A 57 -4.07 -4.78 -0.80
CA SER A 57 -3.76 -4.39 -2.18
C SER A 57 -2.37 -3.74 -2.27
N LEU A 58 -2.07 -2.78 -1.40
CA LEU A 58 -0.77 -2.12 -1.40
C LEU A 58 0.36 -3.08 -1.02
N VAL A 59 0.16 -3.93 0.00
CA VAL A 59 1.11 -4.98 0.37
C VAL A 59 1.42 -5.88 -0.81
N ARG A 60 0.41 -6.31 -1.56
CA ARG A 60 0.58 -7.13 -2.77
C ARG A 60 1.41 -6.40 -3.83
N VAL A 61 1.12 -5.12 -4.08
CA VAL A 61 1.86 -4.30 -5.06
C VAL A 61 3.31 -4.13 -4.64
N VAL A 62 3.57 -3.76 -3.38
CA VAL A 62 4.93 -3.57 -2.86
C VAL A 62 5.71 -4.87 -2.96
N ARG A 63 5.17 -5.99 -2.46
CA ARG A 63 5.86 -7.28 -2.55
C ARG A 63 6.15 -7.69 -3.99
N LYS A 64 5.20 -7.51 -4.91
CA LYS A 64 5.41 -7.79 -6.34
C LYS A 64 6.54 -6.93 -6.91
N THR A 65 6.58 -5.66 -6.53
CA THR A 65 7.60 -4.70 -7.01
C THR A 65 8.98 -5.07 -6.47
N LEU A 66 9.08 -5.39 -5.18
CA LEU A 66 10.34 -5.79 -4.54
C LEU A 66 10.88 -7.11 -5.10
N LEU A 67 10.01 -8.05 -5.46
CA LEU A 67 10.41 -9.28 -6.15
C LEU A 67 10.82 -9.08 -7.61
N SER A 68 10.48 -7.94 -8.21
CA SER A 68 10.89 -7.60 -9.59
C SER A 68 12.19 -6.79 -9.67
N VAL A 69 12.78 -6.41 -8.54
CA VAL A 69 14.11 -5.79 -8.49
C VAL A 69 15.18 -6.86 -8.78
N GLU A 70 16.28 -6.48 -9.44
CA GLU A 70 17.42 -7.36 -9.68
C GLU A 70 18.61 -6.96 -8.79
N PRO A 71 19.14 -7.87 -7.96
CA PRO A 71 18.64 -9.23 -7.67
C PRO A 71 17.33 -9.20 -6.84
N PRO A 72 16.46 -10.23 -6.96
CA PRO A 72 15.21 -10.29 -6.20
C PRO A 72 15.48 -10.27 -4.70
N LEU A 73 14.76 -9.41 -3.97
CA LEU A 73 14.90 -9.34 -2.53
C LEU A 73 14.33 -10.62 -1.86
N PRO A 74 15.03 -11.20 -0.88
CA PRO A 74 14.55 -12.35 -0.13
C PRO A 74 13.43 -11.91 0.83
N ILE A 75 12.19 -11.88 0.35
CA ILE A 75 11.04 -11.48 1.16
C ILE A 75 10.37 -12.74 1.74
N PRO A 76 10.14 -12.82 3.07
CA PRO A 76 9.51 -13.98 3.69
C PRO A 76 8.11 -14.23 3.12
N PRO A 77 7.63 -15.49 3.02
CA PRO A 77 6.33 -15.83 2.45
C PRO A 77 5.19 -14.99 3.02
N ASN A 78 4.17 -14.70 2.21
CA ASN A 78 3.05 -13.86 2.64
C ASN A 78 2.27 -14.55 3.77
N SER A 79 2.49 -14.11 5.01
CA SER A 79 1.67 -14.49 6.15
C SER A 79 0.27 -13.92 5.95
N LYS A 80 -0.74 -14.80 5.81
CA LYS A 80 -2.16 -14.43 5.72
C LYS A 80 -2.73 -13.93 7.05
N GLN A 81 -1.91 -13.43 7.97
CA GLN A 81 -2.44 -12.80 9.18
C GLN A 81 -3.38 -11.68 8.74
N ARG A 82 -4.64 -11.80 9.15
CA ARG A 82 -5.66 -10.79 8.85
C ARG A 82 -5.14 -9.45 9.36
N VAL A 83 -5.17 -8.46 8.50
CA VAL A 83 -4.76 -7.08 8.80
C VAL A 83 -5.84 -6.42 9.66
N ASN A 84 -6.15 -7.01 10.82
CA ASN A 84 -7.28 -6.62 11.65
C ASN A 84 -7.10 -5.25 12.33
N ASN A 85 -5.88 -4.73 12.37
CA ASN A 85 -5.55 -3.50 13.08
C ASN A 85 -5.16 -2.34 12.15
N GLY A 86 -5.47 -2.43 10.85
CA GLY A 86 -5.16 -1.36 9.90
C GLY A 86 -3.67 -1.13 9.68
N TRP A 87 -2.84 -2.14 9.91
CA TRP A 87 -1.38 -2.08 9.79
C TRP A 87 -0.84 -3.38 9.23
N ALA A 88 0.02 -3.28 8.21
CA ALA A 88 0.88 -4.36 7.74
C ALA A 88 2.34 -3.89 7.68
N MET A 89 3.28 -4.80 7.90
CA MET A 89 4.71 -4.56 7.72
C MET A 89 5.28 -5.56 6.74
N ILE A 90 6.14 -5.10 5.83
CA ILE A 90 6.94 -5.94 4.94
C ILE A 90 8.39 -5.79 5.36
N ASP A 91 9.00 -6.92 5.71
CA ASP A 91 10.43 -7.01 5.97
C ASP A 91 11.16 -7.28 4.64
N ALA A 92 12.10 -6.40 4.29
CA ALA A 92 12.95 -6.51 3.11
C ALA A 92 14.43 -6.73 3.49
N GLY A 93 14.70 -7.15 4.73
CA GLY A 93 16.03 -7.42 5.25
C GLY A 93 16.75 -6.15 5.70
N SER A 94 17.18 -5.31 4.76
CA SER A 94 17.89 -4.06 5.09
C SER A 94 16.96 -2.90 5.45
N PHE A 95 15.71 -2.95 4.99
CA PHE A 95 14.68 -1.94 5.27
C PHE A 95 13.33 -2.58 5.54
N ALA A 96 12.43 -1.80 6.14
CA ALA A 96 11.04 -2.20 6.35
C ALA A 96 10.07 -1.23 5.70
N VAL A 97 8.94 -1.76 5.22
CA VAL A 97 7.82 -0.96 4.72
C VAL A 97 6.63 -1.17 5.63
N HIS A 98 6.22 -0.11 6.33
CA HIS A 98 4.96 -0.07 7.08
C HIS A 98 3.85 0.48 6.20
N VAL A 99 2.81 -0.33 5.99
CA VAL A 99 1.56 0.09 5.36
C VAL A 99 0.54 0.33 6.45
N LEU A 100 0.07 1.56 6.59
CA LEU A 100 -0.68 2.03 7.75
C LEU A 100 -1.98 2.72 7.34
N SER A 101 -3.04 2.51 8.10
CA SER A 101 -4.17 3.45 8.14
C SER A 101 -3.75 4.75 8.82
N LYS A 102 -4.53 5.82 8.61
CA LYS A 102 -4.33 7.08 9.35
C LYS A 102 -4.35 6.87 10.86
N GLN A 103 -5.34 6.14 11.34
CA GLN A 103 -5.51 5.84 12.76
C GLN A 103 -4.31 5.06 13.34
N ALA A 104 -3.74 4.11 12.59
CA ALA A 104 -2.56 3.37 13.00
C ALA A 104 -1.31 4.27 13.03
N LYS A 105 -1.13 5.11 12.00
CA LYS A 105 -0.03 6.10 11.97
C LYS A 105 -0.09 7.02 13.18
N ASP A 106 -1.25 7.63 13.43
CA ASP A 106 -1.41 8.61 14.52
C ASP A 106 -1.22 7.98 15.91
N ARG A 107 -1.60 6.70 16.08
CA ARG A 107 -1.51 6.01 17.37
C ARG A 107 -0.10 5.53 17.72
N TYR A 108 0.65 5.06 16.73
CA TYR A 108 1.93 4.37 16.95
C TYR A 108 3.13 5.20 16.50
N PHE A 109 2.94 6.07 15.51
CA PHE A 109 3.98 6.83 14.82
C PHE A 109 3.81 8.35 14.94
N SER A 110 3.18 8.83 16.01
CA SER A 110 3.03 10.27 16.24
C SER A 110 4.41 10.95 16.27
N PRO A 111 4.56 12.13 15.66
CA PRO A 111 5.85 12.83 15.56
C PRO A 111 6.50 13.08 16.93
N ASP A 112 5.72 13.25 18.00
CA ASP A 112 6.23 13.38 19.37
C ASP A 112 7.08 12.19 19.85
N ARG A 113 6.88 11.00 19.26
CA ARG A 113 7.65 9.78 19.57
C ARG A 113 8.95 9.66 18.77
N TYR A 114 9.05 10.32 17.62
CA TYR A 114 10.21 10.24 16.73
C TYR A 114 11.01 11.55 16.64
N GLY A 115 10.46 12.66 17.15
CA GLY A 115 11.03 14.01 17.06
C GLY A 115 11.73 14.52 18.32
N ARG A 116 12.12 13.64 19.26
CA ARG A 116 12.90 14.06 20.43
C ARG A 116 14.38 13.72 20.26
N TRP A 117 15.03 14.39 19.30
CA TRP A 117 16.47 14.65 19.25
C TRP A 117 16.70 15.97 18.53
#